data_AF-A0A7C5K775-F1
#
_entry.id   AF-A0A7C5K775-F1
#
_cell.length_a   1.000
_cell.length_b   1.000
_cell.length_c   1.000
_cell.angle_alpha   90.00
_cell.angle_beta   90.00
_cell.angle_gamma   90.00
#
_symmetry.space_group_name_H-M   'P 1'
#
loop_
_entity.id
_entity.type
_entity.pdbx_description
1 polymer ?
#
loop_
_entity_poly.entity_id
_entity_poly.type
_entity_poly.pdbx_seq_one_letter_code
_entity_poly.pdbx_strand_id
1 'polypeptide(L)'
;MKSAWELALERTGGASSAKLTADQKKKIAELEQLYTAKIAQEELTLRPKIAAAADPAERQKLEETLRNEIARLRAKLEAEKDKVRQEKAP
;
A
#
# COMPACT_ATOMS: atom_id res chain seq x y z
N MET A 1 -3.75 32.72 -10.58
CA MET A 1 -4.16 32.25 -9.23
C MET A 1 -3.31 31.03 -8.90
N LYS A 2 -2.44 31.13 -7.89
CA LYS A 2 -1.64 29.98 -7.43
C LYS A 2 -2.54 29.01 -6.69
N SER A 3 -2.34 27.71 -6.87
CA SER A 3 -3.18 26.68 -6.25
C SER A 3 -2.88 26.60 -4.75
N ALA A 4 -3.87 26.21 -3.95
CA ALA A 4 -3.71 26.03 -2.49
C ALA A 4 -2.56 25.06 -2.13
N TRP A 5 -2.20 24.17 -3.06
CA TRP A 5 -1.07 23.25 -2.92
C TRP A 5 0.29 23.97 -2.97
N GLU A 6 0.43 24.99 -3.82
CA GLU A 6 1.66 25.80 -3.92
C GLU A 6 1.82 26.70 -2.69
N LEU A 7 0.72 27.20 -2.13
CA LEU A 7 0.75 28.06 -0.94
C LEU A 7 1.10 27.30 0.35
N ALA A 8 0.65 26.05 0.46
CA ALA A 8 0.99 25.18 1.59
C ALA A 8 2.48 24.83 1.61
N LEU A 9 3.11 24.84 0.44
CA LEU A 9 4.48 24.44 0.20
C LEU A 9 5.52 25.54 0.45
N GLU A 10 5.13 26.81 0.40
CA GLU A 10 5.96 27.95 0.82
C GLU A 10 6.00 28.08 2.35
N ARG A 11 4.98 27.61 3.07
CA ARG A 11 4.86 27.77 4.53
C ARG A 11 5.75 26.84 5.35
N THR A 12 6.20 25.71 4.82
CA THR A 12 6.95 24.69 5.56
C THR A 12 8.45 24.75 5.28
N GLY A 13 9.05 25.93 5.47
CA GLY A 13 10.45 26.24 5.14
C GLY A 13 11.47 25.11 5.41
N GLY A 14 12.19 24.73 4.35
CA GLY A 14 13.57 24.24 4.37
C GLY A 14 13.87 22.91 5.05
N ALA A 15 13.97 21.83 4.25
CA ALA A 15 15.14 20.96 4.11
C ALA A 15 14.73 19.58 3.52
N SER A 16 15.21 19.28 2.31
CA SER A 16 15.49 17.94 1.77
C SER A 16 14.43 16.82 1.84
N SER A 17 13.13 17.12 1.81
CA SER A 17 12.16 16.17 1.26
C SER A 17 11.90 16.56 -0.19
N ALA A 18 12.50 15.84 -1.13
CA ALA A 18 12.15 15.99 -2.54
C ALA A 18 10.64 15.81 -2.65
N LYS A 19 9.91 16.89 -2.97
CA LYS A 19 8.47 16.83 -3.14
C LYS A 19 8.20 15.87 -4.28
N LEU A 20 7.41 14.83 -4.01
CA LEU A 20 7.04 13.87 -5.05
C LEU A 20 6.39 14.60 -6.21
N THR A 21 6.84 14.28 -7.43
CA THR A 21 6.24 14.81 -8.65
C THR A 21 4.79 14.33 -8.77
N ALA A 22 4.01 15.00 -9.62
CA ALA A 22 2.63 14.56 -9.90
C ALA A 22 2.60 13.11 -10.41
N ASP A 23 3.57 12.73 -11.25
CA ASP A 23 3.70 11.38 -11.78
C ASP A 23 4.07 10.36 -10.70
N GLN A 24 4.98 10.68 -9.79
CA GLN A 24 5.32 9.81 -8.65
C GLN A 24 4.10 9.58 -7.75
N LYS A 25 3.33 10.64 -7.46
CA LYS A 25 2.09 10.53 -6.67
C LYS A 25 1.06 9.66 -7.38
N LYS A 26 0.88 9.84 -8.69
CA LYS A 26 -0.04 9.04 -9.50
C LYS A 26 0.37 7.56 -9.48
N LYS A 27 1.64 7.25 -9.74
CA LYS A 27 2.17 5.87 -9.65
C LYS A 27 1.94 5.25 -8.28
N ILE A 28 2.20 5.98 -7.19
CA ILE A 28 1.96 5.48 -5.83
C ILE A 28 0.47 5.18 -5.61
N ALA A 29 -0.43 6.05 -6.05
CA ALA A 29 -1.87 5.82 -5.91
C ALA A 29 -2.34 4.60 -6.71
N GLU A 30 -1.82 4.40 -7.94
CA GLU A 30 -2.10 3.21 -8.75
C GLU A 30 -1.60 1.92 -8.08
N LEU A 31 -0.39 1.96 -7.49
CA LEU A 31 0.14 0.85 -6.70
C LEU A 31 -0.74 0.54 -5.49
N GLU A 32 -1.17 1.55 -4.75
CA GLU A 32 -2.05 1.36 -3.59
C GLU A 32 -3.37 0.70 -4.01
N GLN A 33 -4.01 1.17 -5.09
CA GLN A 33 -5.23 0.56 -5.62
C GLN A 33 -5.02 -0.90 -6.03
N LEU A 34 -3.93 -1.19 -6.74
CA LEU A 34 -3.58 -2.54 -7.16
C LEU A 34 -3.40 -3.49 -5.97
N TYR A 35 -2.66 -3.05 -4.95
CA TYR A 35 -2.40 -3.88 -3.77
C TYR A 35 -3.62 -4.02 -2.86
N THR A 36 -4.49 -3.00 -2.78
CA THR A 36 -5.81 -3.13 -2.13
C THR A 36 -6.65 -4.21 -2.81
N ALA A 37 -6.70 -4.23 -4.15
CA ALA A 37 -7.42 -5.27 -4.89
C ALA A 37 -6.85 -6.68 -4.63
N LYS A 38 -5.51 -6.83 -4.62
CA LYS A 38 -4.85 -8.10 -4.30
C LYS A 38 -5.17 -8.58 -2.88
N ILE A 39 -5.12 -7.69 -1.90
CA ILE A 39 -5.48 -8.01 -0.50
C ILE A 39 -6.94 -8.45 -0.42
N ALA A 40 -7.85 -7.72 -1.06
CA ALA A 40 -9.27 -8.08 -1.09
C ALA A 40 -9.49 -9.46 -1.73
N GLN A 41 -8.75 -9.80 -2.78
CA GLN A 41 -8.81 -11.13 -3.40
C GLN A 41 -8.37 -12.24 -2.44
N GLU A 42 -7.26 -12.06 -1.71
CA GLU A 42 -6.81 -13.02 -0.70
C GLU A 42 -7.84 -13.19 0.42
N GLU A 43 -8.41 -12.08 0.88
CA GLU A 43 -9.47 -12.09 1.89
C GLU A 43 -10.72 -12.82 1.41
N LEU A 44 -11.19 -12.56 0.19
CA LEU A 44 -12.34 -13.26 -0.41
C LEU A 44 -12.07 -14.75 -0.58
N THR A 45 -10.81 -15.15 -0.76
CA THR A 45 -10.43 -16.56 -0.93
C THR A 45 -10.33 -17.31 0.40
N LEU A 46 -9.73 -16.69 1.43
CA LEU A 46 -9.40 -17.35 2.69
C LEU A 46 -10.47 -17.16 3.78
N ARG A 47 -11.16 -16.00 3.84
CA ARG A 47 -12.17 -15.75 4.88
C ARG A 47 -13.32 -16.76 4.87
N PRO A 48 -13.87 -17.19 3.71
CA PRO A 48 -14.90 -18.23 3.70
C PRO A 48 -14.38 -19.57 4.23
N LYS A 49 -13.12 -19.92 3.94
CA LYS A 49 -12.49 -21.16 4.43
C LYS A 49 -12.29 -21.11 5.95
N ILE A 50 -11.83 -19.97 6.47
CA ILE A 50 -11.69 -19.74 7.92
C ILE A 50 -13.05 -19.89 8.61
N ALA A 51 -14.10 -19.30 8.04
CA ALA A 51 -15.46 -19.37 8.59
C ALA A 51 -16.04 -20.80 8.56
N ALA A 52 -15.71 -21.59 7.53
CA ALA A 52 -16.16 -22.97 7.38
C ALA A 52 -15.35 -23.99 8.19
N ALA A 53 -14.14 -23.64 8.64
CA ALA A 53 -13.27 -24.56 9.37
C ALA A 53 -13.85 -24.91 10.75
N ALA A 54 -14.11 -26.20 10.98
CA ALA A 54 -14.64 -26.72 12.24
C ALA A 54 -13.54 -27.00 13.27
N ASP A 55 -12.37 -27.45 12.82
CA ASP A 55 -11.21 -27.68 13.67
C ASP A 55 -10.54 -26.34 14.04
N PRO A 56 -10.41 -26.01 15.33
CA PRO A 56 -9.71 -24.80 15.78
C PRO A 56 -8.27 -24.72 15.28
N ALA A 57 -7.55 -25.86 15.18
CA ALA A 57 -6.17 -25.85 14.73
C ALA A 57 -6.06 -25.52 13.22
N GLU A 58 -6.95 -26.09 12.40
CA GLU A 58 -7.08 -25.73 10.99
C GLU A 58 -7.46 -24.25 10.80
N ARG A 59 -8.45 -23.76 11.56
CA ARG A 59 -8.86 -22.35 11.51
C ARG A 59 -7.67 -21.42 11.81
N GLN A 60 -6.92 -21.71 12.87
CA GLN A 60 -5.75 -20.91 13.24
C GLN A 60 -4.68 -20.89 12.14
N LYS A 61 -4.42 -22.02 11.48
CA LYS A 61 -3.48 -22.09 10.34
C LYS A 61 -3.95 -21.25 9.15
N LEU A 62 -5.25 -21.25 8.86
CA LEU A 62 -5.81 -20.44 7.77
C LEU A 62 -5.75 -18.94 8.10
N GLU A 63 -6.02 -18.56 9.35
CA GLU A 63 -5.88 -17.18 9.82
C GLU A 63 -4.42 -16.69 9.76
N GLU A 64 -3.48 -17.52 10.19
CA GLU A 64 -2.05 -17.22 10.10
C GLU A 64 -1.60 -17.07 8.65
N THR A 65 -2.09 -17.94 7.76
CA THR A 65 -1.83 -17.86 6.32
C THR A 65 -2.33 -16.53 5.75
N LEU A 66 -3.57 -16.15 6.02
CA LEU A 66 -4.14 -14.87 5.57
C LEU A 66 -3.34 -13.68 6.11
N ARG A 67 -2.96 -13.70 7.39
CA ARG A 67 -2.15 -12.65 8.02
C ARG A 67 -0.79 -12.51 7.32
N ASN A 68 -0.12 -13.62 7.04
CA ASN A 68 1.20 -13.64 6.41
C ASN A 68 1.14 -13.13 4.97
N GLU A 69 0.13 -13.52 4.19
CA GLU A 69 -0.03 -13.02 2.82
C GLU A 69 -0.34 -11.52 2.78
N ILE A 70 -1.23 -11.02 3.64
CA ILE A 70 -1.50 -9.58 3.75
C ILE A 70 -0.23 -8.82 4.14
N ALA A 71 0.53 -9.31 5.13
CA ALA A 71 1.78 -8.68 5.56
C ALA A 71 2.80 -8.63 4.42
N ARG A 72 2.94 -9.73 3.67
CA ARG A 72 3.81 -9.81 2.49
C ARG A 72 3.40 -8.83 1.40
N LEU A 73 2.11 -8.72 1.10
CA LEU A 73 1.59 -7.78 0.10
C LEU A 73 1.84 -6.33 0.51
N ARG A 74 1.63 -5.98 1.79
CA ARG A 74 1.92 -4.64 2.32
C ARG A 74 3.41 -4.31 2.27
N ALA A 75 4.28 -5.26 2.63
CA ALA A 75 5.73 -5.07 2.55
C ALA A 75 6.20 -4.84 1.10
N LYS A 76 5.62 -5.58 0.13
CA LYS A 76 5.91 -5.35 -1.29
C LYS A 76 5.42 -3.99 -1.77
N LEU A 77 4.22 -3.58 -1.37
CA LEU A 77 3.67 -2.25 -1.69
C LEU A 77 4.61 -1.14 -1.20
N GLU A 78 5.06 -1.19 0.06
CA GLU A 78 5.98 -0.16 0.57
C GLU A 78 7.33 -0.18 -0.15
N ALA A 79 7.89 -1.36 -0.45
CA ALA A 79 9.13 -1.46 -1.23
C ALA A 79 8.97 -0.88 -2.66
N GLU A 80 7.82 -1.05 -3.30
CA GLU A 80 7.54 -0.45 -4.61
C GLU A 80 7.31 1.07 -4.52
N LYS A 81 6.61 1.55 -3.49
CA LYS A 81 6.45 2.97 -3.22
C LYS A 81 7.81 3.64 -2.98
N ASP A 82 8.71 2.99 -2.25
CA ASP A 82 10.07 3.49 -2.02
C ASP A 82 10.88 3.59 -3.32
N LYS A 83 10.74 2.62 -4.23
CA LYS A 83 11.35 2.73 -5.57
C LYS A 83 10.82 3.94 -6.31
N VAL A 84 9.49 4.15 -6.33
CA VAL A 84 8.89 5.33 -6.99
C VAL A 84 9.38 6.63 -6.35
N ARG A 85 9.52 6.69 -5.02
CA ARG A 85 10.06 7.85 -4.30
C ARG A 85 11.52 8.13 -4.67
N GLN A 86 12.30 7.09 -4.98
CA GLN A 86 13.72 7.17 -5.35
C GLN A 86 13.97 7.37 -6.85
N GLU A 87 12.97 7.16 -7.71
CA GLU A 87 13.05 7.51 -9.13
C GLU A 87 13.44 8.99 -9.25
N LYS A 88 14.59 9.27 -9.88
CA LYS A 88 14.98 10.65 -10.17
C LYS A 88 13.94 11.26 -11.10
N ALA A 89 13.39 12.40 -10.71
CA ALA A 89 12.60 13.23 -11.63
C ALA A 89 13.49 13.55 -12.86
N PRO A 90 12.97 13.46 -14.08
CA PRO A 90 13.70 13.87 -15.28
C PRO A 90 14.09 15.36 -15.23
#